data_AF-A0A3S1SRL5-F1
#
_entry.id   AF-A0A3S1SRL5-F1
#
_cell.length_a   1.000
_cell.length_b   1.000
_cell.length_c   1.000
_cell.angle_alpha   90.00
_cell.angle_beta   90.00
_cell.angle_gamma   90.00
#
_symmetry.space_group_name_H-M   'P 1'
#
loop_
_entity.id
_entity.type
_entity.pdbx_description
1 polymer ?
#
loop_
_entity_poly.entity_id
_entity_poly.type
_entity_poly.pdbx_seq_one_letter_code
_entity_poly.pdbx_strand_id
1 'polypeptide(L)' 'MHRIGRSLPASMLLSLRDRRMQKANAAALKTTATTGTLVASYNVHKCIGVDRKFDPDRTIRVIREIDPDVIALQ' A
#
# COMPACT_ATOMS: atom_id res chain seq x y z
N MET A 1 19.32 39.22 12.98
CA MET A 1 18.74 38.03 13.64
C MET A 1 17.69 37.44 12.71
N HIS A 2 17.75 36.11 12.47
CA HIS A 2 16.78 35.21 11.79
C HIS A 2 16.34 35.49 10.33
N ARG A 3 16.09 34.50 9.46
CA ARG A 3 16.32 33.04 9.36
C ARG A 3 15.96 32.72 7.89
N ILE A 4 16.93 32.39 7.04
CA ILE A 4 16.66 32.06 5.62
C ILE A 4 16.12 30.61 5.56
N GLY A 5 15.03 30.43 4.81
CA GLY A 5 14.13 29.28 4.86
C GLY A 5 14.83 27.91 4.73
N ARG A 6 14.47 27.01 5.65
CA ARG A 6 14.85 25.59 5.60
C ARG A 6 14.23 24.96 4.36
N SER A 7 15.03 24.71 3.32
CA SER A 7 14.65 23.80 2.26
C SER A 7 14.42 22.41 2.84
N LEU A 8 13.40 21.71 2.33
CA LEU A 8 13.18 20.32 2.72
C LEU A 8 14.41 19.49 2.33
N PRO A 9 14.96 18.67 3.25
CA PRO A 9 16.06 17.77 2.93
C PRO A 9 15.74 16.93 1.70
N ALA A 10 16.73 16.67 0.84
CA ALA A 10 16.55 15.95 -0.42
C ALA A 10 15.85 14.58 -0.23
N SER A 11 16.06 13.91 0.90
CA SER A 11 15.38 12.66 1.29
C SER A 11 13.87 12.81 1.47
N MET A 12 13.40 13.94 2.02
CA MET A 12 11.98 14.23 2.15
C MET A 12 11.36 14.54 0.79
N LEU A 13 12.07 15.25 -0.08
CA LEU A 13 11.61 15.52 -1.45
C LEU A 13 11.49 14.24 -2.27
N LEU A 14 12.43 13.31 -2.13
CA LEU A 14 12.38 11.98 -2.75
C LEU A 14 11.16 11.18 -2.25
N SER A 15 10.94 11.13 -0.93
CA SER A 15 9.78 10.44 -0.35
C SER A 15 8.43 11.06 -0.77
N LEU A 16 8.36 12.38 -0.94
CA LEU A 16 7.16 13.07 -1.46
C LEU A 16 6.94 12.75 -2.94
N ARG A 17 8.01 12.67 -3.74
CA ARG A 17 7.95 12.30 -5.15
C ARG A 17 7.50 10.86 -5.33
N ASP A 18 8.04 9.92 -4.55
CA ASP A 18 7.63 8.51 -4.58
C ASP A 18 6.16 8.35 -4.21
N ARG A 19 5.69 9.02 -3.15
CA ARG A 19 4.26 9.01 -2.78
C ARG A 19 3.36 9.59 -3.86
N ARG A 20 3.80 10.65 -4.56
CA ARG A 20 3.04 11.26 -5.65
C ARG A 20 2.98 10.32 -6.86
N MET A 21 4.06 9.63 -7.18
CA MET A 21 4.10 8.62 -8.26
C MET A 21 3.21 7.43 -7.93
N GLN A 22 3.21 6.95 -6.68
CA GLN A 22 2.30 5.89 -6.24
C GLN A 22 0.83 6.29 -6.37
N LYS A 23 0.47 7.51 -5.95
CA LYS A 23 -0.90 8.03 -6.13
C LYS A 23 -1.28 8.22 -7.60
N ALA A 24 -0.35 8.70 -8.43
CA ALA A 24 -0.59 8.89 -9.86
C ALA A 24 -0.78 7.54 -10.59
N ASN A 25 0.03 6.53 -10.25
CA ASN A 25 -0.13 5.18 -10.76
C ASN A 25 -1.44 4.55 -10.31
N ALA A 26 -1.82 4.70 -9.04
CA ALA A 26 -3.12 4.22 -8.54
C ALA A 26 -4.32 4.89 -9.24
N ALA A 27 -4.23 6.20 -9.53
CA ALA A 27 -5.27 6.94 -10.25
C ALA A 27 -5.32 6.56 -11.76
N ALA A 28 -4.16 6.33 -12.38
CA ALA A 28 -4.06 5.89 -13.77
C ALA A 28 -4.54 4.44 -13.97
N LEU A 29 -4.28 3.56 -12.99
CA LEU A 29 -4.79 2.19 -12.97
C LEU A 29 -6.32 2.17 -12.85
N LYS A 30 -6.90 3.06 -12.04
CA LYS A 30 -8.35 3.18 -11.86
C LYS A 30 -9.11 3.65 -13.10
N THR A 31 -8.46 4.36 -14.02
CA THR A 31 -9.09 4.92 -15.24
C THR A 31 -9.02 3.95 -16.44
N THR A 32 -8.10 2.99 -16.42
CA THR A 32 -7.89 2.01 -17.51
C THR A 32 -8.43 0.60 -17.17
N ALA A 33 -8.89 0.40 -15.93
CA ALA A 33 -9.23 -0.92 -15.38
C ALA A 33 -10.61 -1.42 -15.84
N THR A 34 -10.63 -1.95 -17.05
CA THR A 34 -11.29 -3.24 -17.28
C THR A 34 -10.32 -4.25 -17.92
N THR A 35 -9.01 -3.98 -17.87
CA THR A 35 -7.99 -4.78 -18.61
C THR A 35 -6.74 -5.15 -17.80
N GLY A 36 -6.59 -4.71 -16.54
CA GLY A 36 -5.41 -5.02 -15.74
C GLY A 36 -5.70 -6.09 -14.69
N THR A 37 -4.90 -7.16 -14.64
CA THR A 37 -4.96 -8.17 -13.57
C THR A 37 -4.25 -7.66 -12.32
N LEU A 38 -4.97 -7.55 -11.20
CA LEU A 38 -4.45 -7.16 -9.89
C LEU A 38 -3.89 -8.39 -9.17
N VAL A 39 -2.57 -8.42 -9.01
CA VAL A 39 -1.86 -9.47 -8.27
C VAL A 39 -1.32 -8.91 -6.96
N ALA A 40 -1.55 -9.60 -5.85
CA ALA A 40 -1.08 -9.21 -4.52
C ALA A 40 -0.34 -10.37 -3.80
N SER A 41 0.51 -10.01 -2.83
CA SER A 41 1.06 -10.96 -1.88
C SER A 41 0.87 -10.46 -0.44
N TYR A 42 0.53 -11.36 0.47
CA TYR A 42 0.32 -11.03 1.87
C TYR A 42 0.87 -12.13 2.79
N ASN A 43 1.83 -11.77 3.63
CA ASN A 43 2.26 -12.63 4.73
C ASN A 43 1.23 -12.52 5.86
N VAL A 44 0.42 -13.56 6.01
CA VAL A 44 -0.69 -13.59 6.96
C VAL A 44 -0.21 -13.92 8.37
N HIS A 45 1.06 -14.33 8.52
CA HIS A 45 1.64 -14.77 9.78
C HIS A 45 0.76 -15.81 10.50
N LYS A 46 0.34 -16.84 9.73
CA LYS A 46 -0.64 -17.85 10.18
C LYS A 46 -1.96 -17.23 10.66
N CYS A 47 -2.38 -16.08 10.17
CA CYS A 47 -3.54 -15.31 10.65
C CYS A 47 -3.49 -14.97 12.15
N ILE A 48 -2.30 -14.86 12.73
CA ILE A 48 -2.10 -14.47 14.13
C ILE A 48 -1.77 -12.98 14.19
N GLY A 49 -2.66 -12.22 14.82
CA GLY A 49 -2.45 -10.78 14.99
C GLY A 49 -1.48 -10.42 16.12
N VAL A 50 -1.19 -9.12 16.28
CA VAL A 50 -0.40 -8.59 17.40
C VAL A 50 -1.01 -8.90 18.77
N ASP A 51 -2.31 -9.15 18.79
CA ASP A 51 -3.10 -9.61 19.93
C ASP A 51 -2.95 -11.12 20.21
N ARG A 52 -2.11 -11.82 19.44
CA ARG A 52 -1.83 -13.27 19.53
C ARG A 52 -3.05 -14.16 19.30
N LYS A 53 -4.12 -13.62 18.73
CA LYS A 53 -5.32 -14.39 18.37
C LYS A 53 -5.22 -14.86 16.92
N PHE A 54 -5.49 -16.15 16.71
CA PHE A 54 -5.72 -16.71 15.38
C PHE A 54 -7.13 -16.33 14.93
N ASP A 55 -7.22 -15.50 13.90
CA ASP A 55 -8.49 -15.01 13.36
C ASP A 55 -8.36 -14.84 11.84
N PRO A 56 -8.71 -15.88 11.05
CA PRO A 56 -8.64 -15.84 9.60
C PRO A 56 -9.70 -14.89 8.98
N ASP A 57 -10.80 -14.61 9.66
CA ASP A 57 -11.83 -13.67 9.17
C ASP A 57 -11.28 -12.24 9.10
N ARG A 58 -10.43 -11.84 10.06
CA ARG A 58 -9.68 -10.57 9.98
C ARG A 58 -8.82 -10.48 8.73
N THR A 59 -8.09 -11.55 8.40
CA THR A 59 -7.26 -11.64 7.20
C THR A 59 -8.13 -11.56 5.94
N ILE A 60 -9.26 -12.27 5.88
CA ILE A 60 -10.19 -12.25 4.74
C ILE A 60 -10.76 -10.85 4.50
N ARG A 61 -11.10 -10.09 5.56
CA ARG A 61 -11.60 -8.72 5.42
C ARG A 61 -10.59 -7.81 4.72
N VAL A 62 -9.31 -7.93 5.06
CA VAL A 62 -8.23 -7.17 4.40
C VAL A 62 -8.09 -7.59 2.93
N ILE A 63 -8.12 -8.89 2.63
CA ILE A 63 -8.03 -9.38 1.26
C ILE A 63 -9.19 -8.85 0.41
N ARG A 64 -10.41 -8.83 0.96
CA ARG A 64 -11.60 -8.28 0.28
C ARG A 64 -11.55 -6.78 0.07
N GLU A 65 -10.87 -6.03 0.94
CA GLU A 65 -10.67 -4.59 0.75
C GLU A 65 -9.71 -4.30 -0.41
N ILE A 66 -8.71 -5.18 -0.60
CA ILE A 66 -7.76 -5.09 -1.72
C ILE A 66 -8.41 -5.53 -3.04
N ASP A 67 -9.34 -6.49 -2.99
CA ASP A 67 -10.02 -7.09 -4.13
C ASP A 67 -9.08 -7.58 -5.26
N PRO A 68 -8.05 -8.39 -4.95
CA PRO A 68 -7.11 -8.86 -5.96
C PRO A 68 -7.72 -9.98 -6.81
N ASP A 69 -7.39 -10.01 -8.10
CA ASP A 69 -7.71 -11.14 -8.99
C ASP A 69 -6.93 -12.41 -8.60
N VAL A 70 -5.66 -12.22 -8.16
CA VAL A 70 -4.77 -13.30 -7.73
C VAL A 70 -4.02 -12.88 -6.47
N ILE A 71 -3.98 -13.75 -5.46
CA ILE A 71 -3.25 -13.50 -4.20
C ILE A 71 -2.35 -14.67 -3.80
N ALA A 72 -1.12 -14.34 -3.40
CA ALA A 72 -0.20 -15.28 -2.75
C ALA A 72 -0.17 -15.04 -1.23
N LEU A 73 -0.32 -16.11 -0.44
CA LEU A 73 -0.26 -16.05 1.02
C LEU A 73 1.01 -16.73 1.55
N GLN A 74 1.62 -16.12 2.58
CA GLN A 74 2.81 -16.62 3.28
C GLN A 74 2.57 -16.75 4.79
#